data_AF-A0AA46SBU5-F1
#
_entry.id   AF-A0AA46SBU5-F1
#
_cell.length_a   1.000
_cell.length_b   1.000
_cell.length_c   1.000
_cell.angle_alpha   90.00
_cell.angle_beta   90.00
_cell.angle_gamma   90.00
#
_symmetry.space_group_name_H-M   'P 1'
#
loop_
_entity.id
_entity.type
_entity.pdbx_description
1 polymer ?
#
loop_
_entity_poly.entity_id
_entity_poly.type
_entity_poly.pdbx_seq_one_letter_code
_entity_poly.pdbx_strand_id
1 'polypeptide(L)'
;MTSTFDRDRALLIRLWRSWAERARELSDEQWTAPTRLPGWTVRDLYVHVTPDALIALLADPASDGTAKVTSAAEMLRVFNADPVAAEPMHRRIAEMVRRAATDVGRETLVERFAVELPQAFDRLTGLGRETVVPHPLLGSVTLGALLDLAILETTVHLLDVVDTVGGPPPEPEALERTRNVLAAVPDARAFIEAASGRSGARILPVMR
;
A
#
# COMPACT_ATOMS: atom_id res chain seq x y z
N MET A 1 -3.79 15.55 23.08
CA MET A 1 -3.77 14.14 22.62
C MET A 1 -3.80 14.17 21.11
N THR A 2 -2.79 13.62 20.44
CA THR A 2 -2.76 13.50 18.98
C THR A 2 -3.88 12.58 18.51
N SER A 3 -4.66 12.98 17.51
CA SER A 3 -5.77 12.15 17.02
C SER A 3 -5.24 10.85 16.39
N THR A 4 -6.06 9.79 16.33
CA THR A 4 -5.70 8.54 15.62
C THR A 4 -5.31 8.83 14.17
N PHE A 5 -6.03 9.75 13.52
CA PHE A 5 -5.75 10.18 12.15
C PHE A 5 -4.36 10.84 12.01
N ASP A 6 -4.00 11.73 12.93
CA ASP A 6 -2.68 12.37 12.93
C ASP A 6 -1.56 11.35 13.14
N ARG A 7 -1.80 10.28 13.92
CA ARG A 7 -0.86 9.17 14.06
C ARG A 7 -0.71 8.37 12.78
N ASP A 8 -1.82 8.03 12.11
CA ASP A 8 -1.79 7.29 10.83
C ASP A 8 -1.04 8.11 9.76
N ARG A 9 -1.31 9.41 9.67
CA ARG A 9 -0.55 10.34 8.82
C ARG A 9 0.94 10.32 9.15
N ALA A 10 1.29 10.48 10.42
CA ALA A 10 2.68 10.55 10.84
C ALA A 10 3.43 9.24 10.52
N LEU A 11 2.78 8.09 10.67
CA LEU A 11 3.34 6.79 10.31
C LEU A 11 3.59 6.70 8.79
N LEU A 12 2.61 7.05 7.96
CA LEU A 12 2.77 6.94 6.51
C LEU A 12 3.85 7.89 5.98
N ILE A 13 3.95 9.11 6.52
CA ILE A 13 5.01 10.06 6.17
C ILE A 13 6.40 9.50 6.53
N ARG A 14 6.57 8.87 7.70
CA ARG A 14 7.84 8.23 8.07
C ARG A 14 8.18 7.07 7.14
N LEU A 15 7.18 6.25 6.82
CA LEU A 15 7.35 5.12 5.91
C LEU A 15 7.78 5.60 4.51
N TRP A 16 7.14 6.63 3.97
CA TRP A 16 7.54 7.23 2.69
C TRP A 16 8.93 7.85 2.71
N ARG A 17 9.33 8.50 3.81
CA ARG A 17 10.70 8.99 3.96
C ARG A 17 11.72 7.84 3.94
N SER A 18 11.40 6.70 4.55
CA SER A 18 12.24 5.49 4.46
C SER A 18 12.38 4.98 3.02
N TRP A 19 11.31 5.03 2.21
CA TRP A 19 11.41 4.73 0.77
C TRP A 19 12.34 5.72 0.04
N ALA A 20 12.20 7.02 0.29
CA ALA A 20 13.06 8.04 -0.33
C ALA A 20 14.54 7.88 0.07
N GLU A 21 14.81 7.62 1.34
CA GLU A 21 16.16 7.34 1.84
C GLU A 21 16.74 6.10 1.15
N ARG A 22 15.94 5.02 1.09
CA ARG A 22 16.41 3.78 0.47
C ARG A 22 16.72 3.97 -1.01
N ALA A 23 15.85 4.62 -1.79
CA ALA A 23 16.12 4.87 -3.21
C ALA A 23 17.44 5.61 -3.45
N ARG A 24 17.81 6.58 -2.61
CA ARG A 24 19.05 7.34 -2.75
C ARG A 24 20.31 6.48 -2.59
N GLU A 25 20.22 5.36 -1.89
CA GLU A 25 21.35 4.47 -1.60
C GLU A 25 21.52 3.36 -2.64
N LEU A 26 20.51 3.11 -3.48
CA LEU A 26 20.53 2.00 -4.42
C LEU A 26 21.44 2.30 -5.60
N SER A 27 22.31 1.34 -5.95
CA SER A 27 23.02 1.35 -7.22
C SER A 27 22.06 1.17 -8.40
N ASP A 28 22.53 1.45 -9.62
CA ASP A 28 21.70 1.28 -10.82
C ASP A 28 21.39 -0.21 -11.10
N GLU A 29 22.31 -1.11 -10.73
CA GLU A 29 22.07 -2.56 -10.76
C GLU A 29 20.99 -2.96 -9.75
N GLN A 30 21.05 -2.44 -8.52
CA GLN A 30 20.05 -2.70 -7.49
C GLN A 30 18.68 -2.12 -7.87
N TRP A 31 18.66 -0.94 -8.48
CA TRP A 31 17.44 -0.26 -8.92
C TRP A 31 16.65 -1.07 -9.96
N THR A 32 17.36 -1.82 -10.80
CA THR A 32 16.77 -2.64 -11.86
C THR A 32 16.72 -4.14 -11.52
N ALA A 33 17.12 -4.51 -10.31
CA ALA A 33 17.14 -5.91 -9.88
C ALA A 33 15.73 -6.52 -9.86
N PRO A 34 15.56 -7.78 -10.32
CA PRO A 34 14.29 -8.48 -10.25
C PRO A 34 13.94 -8.82 -8.80
N THR A 35 12.69 -8.62 -8.43
CA THR A 35 12.18 -8.90 -7.08
C THR A 35 11.58 -10.30 -7.02
N ARG A 36 11.15 -10.73 -5.82
CA ARG A 36 10.37 -11.96 -5.65
C ARG A 36 8.97 -11.92 -6.27
N LEU A 37 8.50 -10.74 -6.69
CA LEU A 37 7.27 -10.59 -7.47
C LEU A 37 7.57 -10.84 -8.96
N PRO A 38 6.98 -11.88 -9.59
CA PRO A 38 7.36 -12.26 -10.95
C PRO A 38 7.16 -11.15 -11.97
N GLY A 39 8.25 -10.77 -12.65
CA GLY A 39 8.24 -9.73 -13.68
C GLY A 39 8.28 -8.30 -13.15
N TRP A 40 8.56 -8.11 -11.86
CA TRP A 40 8.72 -6.82 -11.21
C TRP A 40 10.17 -6.57 -10.81
N THR A 41 10.68 -5.40 -11.17
CA THR A 41 11.96 -4.88 -10.68
C THR A 41 11.77 -4.01 -9.44
N VAL A 42 12.86 -3.69 -8.73
CA VAL A 42 12.82 -2.73 -7.61
C VAL A 42 12.18 -1.41 -8.07
N ARG A 43 12.59 -0.85 -9.21
CA ARG A 43 11.98 0.34 -9.81
C ARG A 43 10.45 0.21 -9.96
N ASP A 44 9.96 -0.93 -10.44
CA ASP A 44 8.52 -1.13 -10.64
C ASP A 44 7.77 -1.03 -9.31
N LEU A 45 8.33 -1.56 -8.21
CA LEU A 45 7.74 -1.42 -6.88
C LEU A 45 7.65 0.05 -6.44
N TYR A 46 8.70 0.84 -6.62
CA TYR A 46 8.68 2.27 -6.29
C TYR A 46 7.58 3.04 -7.04
N VAL A 47 7.38 2.69 -8.32
CA VAL A 47 6.31 3.29 -9.14
C VAL A 47 4.93 2.84 -8.68
N HIS A 48 4.78 1.56 -8.34
CA HIS A 48 3.50 1.01 -7.92
C HIS A 48 2.99 1.59 -6.60
N VAL A 49 3.86 1.76 -5.60
CA VAL A 49 3.45 2.31 -4.30
C VAL A 49 3.30 3.84 -4.29
N THR A 50 3.58 4.51 -5.42
CA THR A 50 3.38 5.97 -5.59
C THR A 50 2.50 6.32 -6.80
N PRO A 51 1.32 5.69 -6.96
CA PRO A 51 0.53 5.92 -8.15
C PRO A 51 -0.01 7.35 -8.11
N ASP A 52 0.02 8.04 -9.26
CA ASP A 52 -0.56 9.39 -9.40
C ASP A 52 -2.03 9.42 -8.96
N ALA A 53 -2.73 8.29 -9.08
CA ALA A 53 -4.09 8.11 -8.60
C ALA A 53 -4.22 8.29 -7.07
N LEU A 54 -3.23 7.87 -6.27
CA LEU A 54 -3.25 8.11 -4.83
C LEU A 54 -3.06 9.60 -4.54
N ILE A 55 -2.13 10.27 -5.22
CA ILE A 55 -1.92 11.72 -5.07
C ILE A 55 -3.18 12.49 -5.45
N ALA A 56 -3.80 12.15 -6.58
CA ALA A 56 -5.04 12.77 -7.04
C ALA A 56 -6.20 12.55 -6.07
N LEU A 57 -6.32 11.32 -5.52
CA LEU A 57 -7.34 11.00 -4.55
C LEU A 57 -7.20 11.79 -3.24
N LEU A 58 -5.96 12.03 -2.82
CA LEU A 58 -5.67 12.83 -1.63
C LEU A 58 -5.81 14.34 -1.87
N ALA A 59 -5.88 14.78 -3.13
CA ALA A 59 -6.06 16.18 -3.49
C ALA A 59 -7.52 16.66 -3.36
N ASP A 60 -8.49 15.77 -3.55
CA ASP A 60 -9.92 16.03 -3.36
C ASP A 60 -10.61 14.83 -2.69
N PRO A 61 -10.38 14.63 -1.39
CA PRO A 61 -10.69 13.37 -0.72
C PRO A 61 -12.16 13.26 -0.27
N ALA A 62 -12.93 14.34 -0.25
CA ALA A 62 -14.25 14.33 0.38
C ALA A 62 -15.38 14.12 -0.64
N SER A 63 -16.28 13.19 -0.34
CA SER A 63 -17.55 13.00 -1.06
C SER A 63 -18.69 12.88 -0.05
N ASP A 64 -19.90 13.24 -0.48
CA ASP A 64 -21.11 13.12 0.34
C ASP A 64 -21.58 11.66 0.46
N GLY A 65 -22.29 11.37 1.55
CA GLY A 65 -23.00 10.10 1.76
C GLY A 65 -22.30 9.14 2.73
N THR A 66 -22.49 7.84 2.52
CA THR A 66 -21.95 6.78 3.38
C THR A 66 -20.94 5.94 2.60
N ALA A 67 -19.78 5.68 3.20
CA ALA A 67 -18.79 4.79 2.61
C ALA A 67 -19.36 3.37 2.45
N LYS A 68 -19.15 2.76 1.28
CA LYS A 68 -19.55 1.38 1.02
C LYS A 68 -18.64 0.38 1.72
N VAL A 69 -17.37 0.74 1.89
CA VAL A 69 -16.34 -0.09 2.51
C VAL A 69 -15.61 0.72 3.57
N THR A 70 -15.49 0.18 4.78
CA THR A 70 -14.98 0.93 5.95
C THR A 70 -13.72 0.34 6.56
N SER A 71 -13.16 -0.71 5.96
CA SER A 71 -11.89 -1.31 6.42
C SER A 71 -11.01 -1.79 5.27
N ALA A 72 -9.68 -1.71 5.46
CA ALA A 72 -8.72 -2.26 4.51
C ALA A 72 -8.87 -3.79 4.34
N ALA A 73 -9.27 -4.50 5.40
CA ALA A 73 -9.53 -5.94 5.33
C ALA A 73 -10.69 -6.26 4.38
N GLU A 74 -11.77 -5.46 4.41
CA GLU A 74 -12.87 -5.59 3.46
C GLU A 74 -12.45 -5.25 2.03
N MET A 75 -11.63 -4.22 1.82
CA MET A 75 -11.04 -3.92 0.51
C MET A 75 -10.28 -5.14 -0.04
N LEU A 76 -9.41 -5.74 0.78
CA LEU A 76 -8.63 -6.92 0.41
C LEU A 76 -9.51 -8.13 0.13
N ARG A 77 -10.59 -8.35 0.90
CA ARG A 77 -11.56 -9.42 0.59
C ARG A 77 -12.20 -9.22 -0.78
N VAL A 78 -12.59 -7.99 -1.12
CA VAL A 78 -13.17 -7.70 -2.44
C VAL A 78 -12.16 -7.94 -3.56
N PHE A 79 -10.91 -7.47 -3.40
CA PHE A 79 -9.86 -7.69 -4.42
C PHE A 79 -9.44 -9.15 -4.55
N ASN A 80 -9.58 -9.96 -3.49
CA ASN A 80 -9.21 -11.37 -3.47
C ASN A 80 -10.41 -12.34 -3.62
N ALA A 81 -11.62 -11.83 -3.85
CA ALA A 81 -12.84 -12.65 -3.87
C ALA A 81 -12.82 -13.74 -4.97
N ASP A 82 -12.28 -13.40 -6.14
CA ASP A 82 -12.06 -14.34 -7.24
C ASP A 82 -10.66 -14.12 -7.84
N PRO A 83 -9.66 -14.92 -7.44
CA PRO A 83 -8.30 -14.80 -7.95
C PRO A 83 -8.19 -15.01 -9.46
N VAL A 84 -9.08 -15.80 -10.08
CA VAL A 84 -9.07 -16.04 -11.52
C VAL A 84 -9.60 -14.81 -12.25
N ALA A 85 -10.66 -14.21 -11.75
CA ALA A 85 -11.20 -12.96 -12.29
C ALA A 85 -10.30 -11.74 -12.01
N ALA A 86 -9.51 -11.76 -10.94
CA ALA A 86 -8.56 -10.70 -10.60
C ALA A 86 -7.27 -10.73 -11.45
N GLU A 87 -6.92 -11.88 -12.03
CA GLU A 87 -5.67 -12.04 -12.79
C GLU A 87 -5.52 -11.07 -13.99
N PRO A 88 -6.55 -10.81 -14.83
CA PRO A 88 -6.49 -9.76 -15.84
C PRO A 88 -6.25 -8.36 -15.26
N MET A 89 -6.83 -8.05 -14.10
CA MET A 89 -6.63 -6.76 -13.42
C MET A 89 -5.19 -6.60 -12.94
N HIS A 90 -4.63 -7.63 -12.27
CA HIS A 90 -3.23 -7.62 -11.83
C HIS A 90 -2.26 -7.47 -13.01
N ARG A 91 -2.48 -8.21 -14.11
CA ARG A 91 -1.65 -8.06 -15.32
C ARG A 91 -1.72 -6.64 -15.90
N ARG A 92 -2.92 -6.04 -15.94
CA ARG A 92 -3.10 -4.66 -16.41
C ARG A 92 -2.38 -3.66 -15.51
N ILE A 93 -2.44 -3.83 -14.18
CA ILE A 93 -1.70 -2.99 -13.23
C ILE A 93 -0.20 -3.13 -13.46
N ALA A 94 0.32 -4.35 -13.56
CA ALA A 94 1.74 -4.59 -13.80
C ALA A 94 2.21 -3.99 -15.14
N GLU A 95 1.39 -4.08 -16.21
CA GLU A 95 1.69 -3.41 -17.49
C GLU A 95 1.68 -1.89 -17.38
N MET A 96 0.71 -1.31 -16.67
CA MET A 96 0.62 0.13 -16.44
C MET A 96 1.83 0.63 -15.65
N VAL A 97 2.21 -0.08 -14.58
CA VAL A 97 3.37 0.24 -13.75
C VAL A 97 4.65 0.17 -14.57
N ARG A 98 4.87 -0.91 -15.34
CA ARG A 98 6.07 -1.03 -16.18
C ARG A 98 6.18 0.09 -17.22
N ARG A 99 5.05 0.51 -17.80
CA ARG A 99 5.02 1.67 -18.72
C ARG A 99 5.34 2.97 -18.00
N ALA A 100 4.77 3.20 -16.82
CA ALA A 100 5.11 4.39 -16.03
C ALA A 100 6.60 4.37 -15.59
N ALA A 101 7.14 3.20 -15.29
CA ALA A 101 8.52 3.00 -14.86
C ALA A 101 9.58 3.26 -15.94
N THR A 102 9.22 3.26 -17.24
CA THR A 102 10.16 3.67 -18.29
C THR A 102 10.40 5.16 -18.32
N ASP A 103 9.41 5.95 -17.88
CA ASP A 103 9.36 7.38 -18.11
C ASP A 103 9.73 8.20 -16.85
N VAL A 104 9.90 7.53 -15.70
CA VAL A 104 10.18 8.18 -14.42
C VAL A 104 11.61 7.89 -13.92
N GLY A 105 12.33 8.96 -13.56
CA GLY A 105 13.65 8.88 -12.96
C GLY A 105 13.63 8.54 -11.47
N ARG A 106 14.72 7.95 -10.96
CA ARG A 106 14.89 7.63 -9.53
C ARG A 106 14.77 8.88 -8.67
N GLU A 107 15.37 9.99 -9.10
CA GLU A 107 15.35 11.28 -8.41
C GLU A 107 13.93 11.86 -8.32
N THR A 108 13.11 11.67 -9.35
CA THR A 108 11.69 12.06 -9.34
C THR A 108 10.90 11.26 -8.31
N LEU A 109 11.13 9.94 -8.21
CA LEU A 109 10.47 9.12 -7.20
C LEU A 109 10.94 9.47 -5.79
N VAL A 110 12.23 9.76 -5.62
CA VAL A 110 12.79 10.24 -4.34
C VAL A 110 12.11 11.54 -3.90
N GLU A 111 11.94 12.51 -4.80
CA GLU A 111 11.22 13.76 -4.52
C GLU A 111 9.76 13.49 -4.17
N ARG A 112 9.09 12.62 -4.94
CA ARG A 112 7.70 12.24 -4.70
C ARG A 112 7.47 11.69 -3.29
N PHE A 113 8.32 10.78 -2.84
CA PHE A 113 8.26 10.21 -1.49
C PHE A 113 8.67 11.19 -0.38
N ALA A 114 9.73 11.98 -0.61
CA ALA A 114 10.28 12.86 0.41
C ALA A 114 9.44 14.14 0.61
N VAL A 115 8.77 14.60 -0.44
CA VAL A 115 8.18 15.95 -0.52
C VAL A 115 6.73 15.90 -0.99
N GLU A 116 6.45 15.44 -2.20
CA GLU A 116 5.13 15.59 -2.83
C GLU A 116 4.02 14.87 -2.04
N LEU A 117 4.26 13.61 -1.66
CA LEU A 117 3.31 12.79 -0.91
C LEU A 117 3.07 13.34 0.51
N PRO A 118 4.12 13.66 1.30
CA PRO A 118 3.93 14.38 2.57
C PRO A 118 3.15 15.69 2.45
N GLN A 119 3.43 16.52 1.43
CA GLN A 119 2.70 17.77 1.21
C GLN A 119 1.25 17.54 0.79
N ALA A 120 0.98 16.48 0.02
CA ALA A 120 -0.40 16.12 -0.32
C ALA A 120 -1.23 15.77 0.93
N PHE A 121 -0.59 15.23 1.97
CA PHE A 121 -1.25 14.97 3.24
C PHE A 121 -1.66 16.21 4.02
N ASP A 122 -1.06 17.37 3.77
CA ASP A 122 -1.51 18.63 4.38
C ASP A 122 -2.94 18.98 3.94
N ARG A 123 -3.36 18.53 2.74
CA ARG A 123 -4.74 18.71 2.23
C ARG A 123 -5.76 17.89 2.99
N LEU A 124 -5.33 16.87 3.72
CA LEU A 124 -6.21 16.07 4.58
C LEU A 124 -6.38 16.69 5.98
N THR A 125 -5.77 17.85 6.25
CA THR A 125 -5.89 18.50 7.56
C THR A 125 -7.34 18.84 7.86
N GLY A 126 -7.81 18.44 9.04
CA GLY A 126 -9.21 18.62 9.47
C GLY A 126 -10.15 17.49 9.06
N LEU A 127 -9.70 16.54 8.25
CA LEU A 127 -10.45 15.32 7.95
C LEU A 127 -10.28 14.27 9.05
N GLY A 128 -11.23 13.34 9.12
CA GLY A 128 -11.22 12.24 10.06
C GLY A 128 -11.16 10.89 9.34
N ARG A 129 -10.92 9.82 10.10
CA ARG A 129 -10.94 8.45 9.54
C ARG A 129 -12.28 8.09 8.89
N GLU A 130 -13.38 8.66 9.37
CA GLU A 130 -14.73 8.43 8.84
C GLU A 130 -15.05 9.23 7.56
N THR A 131 -14.17 10.13 7.12
CA THR A 131 -14.38 10.90 5.89
C THR A 131 -14.57 9.94 4.70
N VAL A 132 -15.61 10.17 3.91
CA VAL A 132 -15.93 9.34 2.74
C VAL A 132 -15.14 9.82 1.54
N VAL A 133 -14.48 8.87 0.88
CA VAL A 133 -13.57 9.08 -0.24
C VAL A 133 -14.07 8.27 -1.44
N PRO A 134 -14.15 8.84 -2.66
CA PRO A 134 -14.52 8.08 -3.85
C PRO A 134 -13.47 7.00 -4.16
N HIS A 135 -13.90 5.80 -4.56
CA HIS A 135 -12.97 4.73 -4.93
C HIS A 135 -13.36 4.11 -6.26
N PRO A 136 -12.45 4.05 -7.26
CA PRO A 136 -12.79 3.69 -8.64
C PRO A 136 -13.39 2.29 -8.77
N LEU A 137 -12.98 1.35 -7.90
CA LEU A 137 -13.47 -0.04 -7.91
C LEU A 137 -14.55 -0.34 -6.87
N LEU A 138 -14.61 0.44 -5.79
CA LEU A 138 -15.44 0.13 -4.62
C LEU A 138 -16.60 1.13 -4.45
N GLY A 139 -16.68 2.13 -5.34
CA GLY A 139 -17.60 3.26 -5.25
C GLY A 139 -17.15 4.28 -4.22
N SER A 140 -17.14 3.92 -2.94
CA SER A 140 -16.68 4.79 -1.85
C SER A 140 -16.08 4.00 -0.70
N VAL A 141 -15.06 4.58 -0.07
CA VAL A 141 -14.37 4.03 1.10
C VAL A 141 -14.26 5.08 2.19
N THR A 142 -14.04 4.68 3.44
CA THR A 142 -13.58 5.61 4.47
C THR A 142 -12.11 5.96 4.26
N LEU A 143 -11.70 7.17 4.60
CA LEU A 143 -10.30 7.59 4.59
C LEU A 143 -9.43 6.69 5.48
N GLY A 144 -9.94 6.25 6.63
CA GLY A 144 -9.23 5.31 7.50
C GLY A 144 -8.91 3.97 6.82
N ALA A 145 -9.87 3.42 6.06
CA ALA A 145 -9.64 2.20 5.28
C ALA A 145 -8.56 2.38 4.21
N LEU A 146 -8.58 3.52 3.51
CA LEU A 146 -7.58 3.85 2.49
C LEU A 146 -6.18 3.99 3.11
N LEU A 147 -6.07 4.67 4.26
CA LEU A 147 -4.81 4.82 4.98
C LEU A 147 -4.25 3.48 5.47
N ASP A 148 -5.10 2.63 6.02
CA ASP A 148 -4.70 1.31 6.50
C ASP A 148 -4.21 0.42 5.35
N LEU A 149 -4.87 0.50 4.19
CA LEU A 149 -4.42 -0.20 2.98
C LEU A 149 -3.10 0.38 2.47
N ALA A 150 -2.96 1.71 2.41
CA ALA A 150 -1.72 2.35 1.96
C ALA A 150 -0.52 1.98 2.85
N ILE A 151 -0.70 1.94 4.17
CA ILE A 151 0.33 1.46 5.11
C ILE A 151 0.69 0.01 4.80
N LEU A 152 -0.31 -0.86 4.60
CA LEU A 152 -0.08 -2.26 4.27
C LEU A 152 0.71 -2.43 2.98
N GLU A 153 0.25 -1.83 1.87
CA GLU A 153 0.90 -1.93 0.55
C GLU A 153 2.35 -1.43 0.62
N THR A 154 2.54 -0.25 1.20
CA THR A 154 3.86 0.38 1.33
C THR A 154 4.80 -0.45 2.21
N THR A 155 4.27 -1.15 3.22
CA THR A 155 5.06 -2.00 4.13
C THR A 155 5.45 -3.33 3.46
N VAL A 156 4.48 -4.00 2.83
CA VAL A 156 4.71 -5.29 2.16
C VAL A 156 5.72 -5.14 1.04
N HIS A 157 5.58 -4.10 0.21
CA HIS A 157 6.50 -3.88 -0.90
C HIS A 157 7.87 -3.34 -0.46
N LEU A 158 7.97 -2.69 0.69
CA LEU A 158 9.28 -2.36 1.27
C LEU A 158 10.01 -3.65 1.69
N LEU A 159 9.29 -4.65 2.21
CA LEU A 159 9.88 -5.97 2.48
C LEU A 159 10.34 -6.66 1.19
N ASP A 160 9.62 -6.51 0.06
CA ASP A 160 10.07 -7.02 -1.24
C ASP A 160 11.38 -6.37 -1.71
N VAL A 161 11.52 -5.05 -1.50
CA VAL A 161 12.76 -4.32 -1.78
C VAL A 161 13.89 -4.81 -0.87
N VAL A 162 13.66 -4.90 0.45
CA VAL A 162 14.66 -5.36 1.42
C VAL A 162 15.12 -6.79 1.15
N ASP A 163 14.22 -7.68 0.76
CA ASP A 163 14.56 -9.05 0.36
C ASP A 163 15.49 -9.08 -0.87
N THR A 164 15.25 -8.18 -1.82
CA THR A 164 15.98 -8.13 -3.11
C THR A 164 17.36 -7.48 -2.98
N VAL A 165 17.45 -6.35 -2.27
CA VAL A 165 18.66 -5.50 -2.25
C VAL A 165 19.21 -5.22 -0.85
N GLY A 166 18.64 -5.85 0.18
CA GLY A 166 18.97 -5.59 1.58
C GLY A 166 18.45 -4.23 2.08
N GLY A 167 18.84 -3.87 3.30
CA GLY A 167 18.49 -2.59 3.95
C GLY A 167 17.74 -2.79 5.27
N PRO A 168 17.42 -1.69 5.97
CA PRO A 168 16.63 -1.76 7.19
C PRO A 168 15.21 -2.24 6.90
N PRO A 169 14.60 -3.04 7.78
CA PRO A 169 13.19 -3.41 7.66
C PRO A 169 12.27 -2.20 7.89
N PRO A 170 10.99 -2.28 7.49
CA PRO A 170 9.99 -1.30 7.90
C PRO A 170 9.93 -1.14 9.42
N GLU A 171 9.54 0.03 9.90
CA GLU A 171 9.45 0.29 11.34
C GLU A 171 8.41 -0.63 12.03
N PRO A 172 8.59 -0.96 13.33
CA PRO A 172 7.72 -1.91 14.03
C PRO A 172 6.23 -1.55 13.99
N GLU A 173 5.88 -0.25 14.10
CA GLU A 173 4.49 0.20 14.05
C GLU A 173 3.84 -0.14 12.68
N ALA A 174 4.58 0.01 11.57
CA ALA A 174 4.10 -0.33 10.24
C ALA A 174 3.87 -1.84 10.06
N LEU A 175 4.79 -2.65 10.60
CA LEU A 175 4.68 -4.12 10.61
C LEU A 175 3.47 -4.58 11.43
N GLU A 176 3.24 -4.02 12.62
CA GLU A 176 2.09 -4.34 13.46
C GLU A 176 0.76 -3.97 12.80
N ARG A 177 0.68 -2.79 12.18
CA ARG A 177 -0.51 -2.34 11.44
C ARG A 177 -0.81 -3.28 10.27
N THR A 178 0.21 -3.60 9.48
CA THR A 178 0.11 -4.55 8.37
C THR A 178 -0.37 -5.92 8.84
N ARG A 179 0.24 -6.47 9.90
CA ARG A 179 -0.19 -7.74 10.51
C ARG A 179 -1.66 -7.71 10.91
N ASN A 180 -2.12 -6.64 11.57
CA ASN A 180 -3.49 -6.53 12.05
C ASN A 180 -4.49 -6.52 10.89
N VAL A 181 -4.19 -5.82 9.79
CA VAL A 181 -5.05 -5.83 8.60
C VAL A 181 -5.09 -7.23 7.98
N LEU A 182 -3.92 -7.86 7.76
CA LEU A 182 -3.85 -9.21 7.17
C LEU A 182 -4.60 -10.26 8.01
N ALA A 183 -4.47 -10.21 9.35
CA ALA A 183 -5.17 -11.11 10.26
C ALA A 183 -6.70 -10.88 10.26
N ALA A 184 -7.15 -9.67 9.92
CA ALA A 184 -8.57 -9.34 9.84
C ALA A 184 -9.21 -9.75 8.51
N VAL A 185 -8.45 -10.08 7.47
CA VAL A 185 -9.00 -10.53 6.17
C VAL A 185 -9.77 -11.85 6.25
N PRO A 186 -9.18 -12.96 6.75
CA PRO A 186 -9.88 -14.24 6.80
C PRO A 186 -11.02 -14.26 7.82
N ASP A 187 -11.88 -15.28 7.71
CA ASP A 187 -12.80 -15.66 8.80
C ASP A 187 -12.01 -15.99 10.08
N ALA A 188 -12.54 -15.61 11.24
CA ALA A 188 -11.84 -15.76 12.52
C ALA A 188 -11.52 -17.22 12.86
N ARG A 189 -12.45 -18.15 12.59
CA ARG A 189 -12.19 -19.57 12.82
C ARG A 189 -11.14 -20.06 11.84
N ALA A 190 -11.27 -19.74 10.55
CA ALA A 190 -10.28 -20.13 9.55
C ALA A 190 -8.87 -19.63 9.92
N PHE A 191 -8.75 -18.39 10.41
CA PHE A 191 -7.52 -17.82 10.93
C PHE A 191 -6.93 -18.64 12.08
N ILE A 192 -7.72 -18.93 13.11
CA ILE A 192 -7.27 -19.69 14.28
C ILE A 192 -6.82 -21.10 13.88
N GLU A 193 -7.58 -21.79 13.03
CA GLU A 193 -7.23 -23.14 12.57
C GLU A 193 -5.90 -23.15 11.80
N ALA A 194 -5.70 -22.19 10.88
CA ALA A 194 -4.44 -22.09 10.13
C ALA A 194 -3.26 -21.66 11.01
N ALA A 195 -3.42 -20.62 11.82
CA ALA A 195 -2.36 -20.08 12.67
C ALA A 195 -1.93 -21.03 13.79
N SER A 196 -2.80 -21.95 14.20
CA SER A 196 -2.48 -22.99 15.18
C SER A 196 -1.97 -24.29 14.57
N GLY A 197 -1.74 -24.32 13.25
CA GLY A 197 -1.22 -25.50 12.54
C GLY A 197 -2.25 -26.64 12.39
N ARG A 198 -3.53 -26.37 12.65
CA ARG A 198 -4.63 -27.34 12.50
C ARG A 198 -5.18 -27.41 11.08
N SER A 199 -4.87 -26.40 10.26
CA SER A 199 -5.21 -26.34 8.84
C SER A 199 -4.02 -25.86 8.02
N GLY A 200 -3.81 -26.47 6.85
CA GLY A 200 -2.86 -26.00 5.83
C GLY A 200 -3.49 -25.04 4.80
N ALA A 201 -4.72 -24.58 5.04
CA ALA A 201 -5.42 -23.69 4.11
C ALA A 201 -4.69 -22.34 3.96
N ARG A 202 -4.51 -21.90 2.72
CA ARG A 202 -4.01 -20.55 2.41
C ARG A 202 -5.16 -19.56 2.55
N ILE A 203 -5.19 -18.88 3.69
CA ILE A 203 -6.30 -17.99 4.11
C ILE A 203 -5.96 -16.50 4.02
N LEU A 204 -4.67 -16.16 3.93
CA LEU A 204 -4.22 -14.78 3.83
C LEU A 204 -4.37 -14.30 2.37
N PRO A 205 -4.66 -13.01 2.16
CA PRO A 205 -4.79 -12.46 0.82
C PRO A 205 -3.46 -12.59 0.06
N VAL A 206 -3.57 -12.64 -1.26
CA VAL A 206 -2.42 -12.59 -2.14
C VAL A 206 -2.15 -11.14 -2.50
N MET A 207 -0.94 -10.66 -2.19
CA MET A 207 -0.43 -9.34 -2.56
C MET A 207 0.53 -9.52 -3.73
N ARG A 208 0.32 -8.82 -4.86
CA ARG A 208 1.08 -9.00 -6.10
C ARG A 208 1.36 -7.69 -6.82
#